data_AF-A0A2V8L552-F1
#
_entry.id   AF-A0A2V8L552-F1
#
_cell.length_a   1.000
_cell.length_b   1.000
_cell.length_c   1.000
_cell.angle_alpha   90.00
_cell.angle_beta   90.00
_cell.angle_gamma   90.00
#
_symmetry.space_group_name_H-M   'P 1'
#
loop_
_entity.id
_entity.type
_entity.pdbx_description
1 polymer ?
#
loop_
_entity_poly.entity_id
_entity_poly.type
_entity_poly.pdbx_seq_one_letter_code
_entity_poly.pdbx_strand_id
1 'polypeptide(L)'
;MAHLCLRVIFDRSQRRQINGFLTVCRVQPMFPMRKETLMRGLMVSIVLMAVLLYVNPLLAADAGAGKDVFAKKCASCHGAAGEGKETIAKMFQVEMKPLSGKEVQAKSDADLKKTILEGAGKMKPVKDVDAKSADDIVSYLRTLAKK
;
A
#
# COMPACT_ATOMS: atom_id res chain seq x y z
N MET A 1 67.41 -8.59 4.21
CA MET A 1 67.20 -7.38 3.37
C MET A 1 65.68 -7.25 3.18
N ALA A 2 64.82 -6.83 4.12
CA ALA A 2 64.79 -5.66 5.01
C ALA A 2 64.91 -4.33 4.24
N HIS A 3 63.76 -3.72 3.91
CA HIS A 3 63.39 -2.28 4.00
C HIS A 3 61.97 -2.12 3.38
N LEU A 4 60.89 -1.93 4.16
CA LEU A 4 60.37 -0.66 4.71
C LEU A 4 60.16 0.39 3.58
N CYS A 5 58.98 0.98 3.35
CA CYS A 5 58.31 1.83 4.32
C CYS A 5 56.85 2.12 3.97
N LEU A 6 56.02 2.10 5.01
CA LEU A 6 54.61 2.46 5.09
C LEU A 6 54.48 3.90 5.62
N ARG A 7 53.31 4.53 5.39
CA ARG A 7 52.81 5.85 5.87
C ARG A 7 53.16 7.01 4.92
N VAL A 8 52.26 7.97 4.64
CA VAL A 8 51.46 8.74 5.60
C VAL A 8 50.14 9.18 4.94
N ILE A 9 49.04 8.85 5.60
CA ILE A 9 47.75 9.55 5.52
C ILE A 9 47.98 10.96 6.06
N PHE A 10 47.85 11.99 5.22
CA PHE A 10 47.78 13.37 5.69
C PHE A 10 46.43 13.98 5.33
N ASP A 11 45.52 13.79 6.28
CA ASP A 11 44.30 14.56 6.48
C ASP A 11 44.61 16.06 6.41
N ARG A 12 43.93 16.78 5.50
CA ARG A 12 43.94 18.24 5.44
C ARG A 12 42.51 18.79 5.56
N SER A 13 41.69 18.12 6.37
CA SER A 13 40.47 18.70 6.94
C SER A 13 40.88 19.58 8.12
N GLN A 14 41.27 20.83 7.82
CA GLN A 14 41.23 22.03 8.69
C GLN A 14 42.21 23.09 8.14
N ARG A 15 41.87 23.72 7.02
CA ARG A 15 42.32 25.09 6.74
C ARG A 15 41.11 25.94 6.38
N ARG A 16 40.24 26.03 7.39
CA ARG A 16 39.17 27.02 7.49
C ARG A 16 39.81 28.42 7.43
N GLN A 17 39.12 29.29 6.70
CA GLN A 17 39.18 30.76 6.74
C GLN A 17 40.48 31.43 6.29
N ILE A 18 40.45 32.04 5.09
CA ILE A 18 40.53 33.50 4.91
C ILE A 18 40.22 33.88 3.43
N ASN A 19 39.38 34.90 3.26
CA ASN A 19 39.24 35.83 2.11
C ASN A 19 38.27 35.51 0.93
N GLY A 20 37.12 36.20 0.93
CA GLY A 20 36.74 37.15 -0.14
C GLY A 20 35.91 36.69 -1.36
N PHE A 21 34.63 37.08 -1.38
CA PHE A 21 33.99 37.89 -2.44
C PHE A 21 33.61 37.29 -3.84
N LEU A 22 32.29 37.26 -4.08
CA LEU A 22 31.50 37.41 -5.35
C LEU A 22 31.29 36.27 -6.39
N THR A 23 30.02 35.83 -6.46
CA THR A 23 29.07 35.84 -7.59
C THR A 23 29.55 35.65 -9.04
N VAL A 24 29.11 34.57 -9.70
CA VAL A 24 28.83 34.56 -11.16
C VAL A 24 27.53 33.80 -11.47
N CYS A 25 26.61 34.51 -12.14
CA CYS A 25 25.33 34.05 -12.69
C CYS A 25 25.50 33.01 -13.82
N ARG A 26 24.53 32.09 -13.90
CA ARG A 26 24.38 31.07 -14.95
C ARG A 26 23.32 31.51 -15.98
N VAL A 27 23.64 31.45 -17.27
CA VAL A 27 22.67 31.58 -18.38
C VAL A 27 22.91 30.49 -19.44
N GLN A 28 21.85 29.81 -19.88
CA GLN A 28 21.85 28.85 -20.99
C GLN A 28 20.71 29.23 -21.98
N PRO A 29 20.89 29.16 -23.32
CA PRO A 29 19.85 29.49 -24.28
C PRO A 29 19.05 28.29 -24.83
N MET A 30 17.90 28.63 -25.43
CA MET A 30 16.71 27.83 -25.75
C MET A 30 16.59 27.55 -27.28
N PHE A 31 16.26 26.32 -27.69
CA PHE A 31 16.08 25.89 -29.10
C PHE A 31 14.63 25.39 -29.39
N PRO A 32 14.04 25.65 -30.60
CA PRO A 32 12.63 25.36 -30.92
C PRO A 32 12.36 23.98 -31.58
N MET A 33 11.12 23.48 -31.46
CA MET A 33 10.65 22.09 -31.69
C MET A 33 10.10 21.80 -33.11
N ARG A 34 10.54 20.71 -33.76
CA ARG A 34 10.15 20.24 -35.12
C ARG A 34 9.07 19.14 -35.06
N LYS A 35 8.05 19.23 -35.93
CA LYS A 35 6.79 18.40 -36.01
C LYS A 35 6.92 16.86 -35.93
N GLU A 36 8.12 16.29 -36.08
CA GLU A 36 8.41 14.86 -35.85
C GLU A 36 8.20 14.42 -34.38
N THR A 37 8.27 15.36 -33.44
CA THR A 37 8.02 15.12 -32.01
C THR A 37 6.55 14.89 -31.68
N LEU A 38 5.62 15.37 -32.52
CA LEU A 38 4.18 15.24 -32.29
C LEU A 38 3.68 13.80 -32.56
N MET A 39 4.13 13.17 -33.65
CA MET A 39 3.70 11.82 -34.01
C MET A 39 4.40 10.73 -33.18
N ARG A 40 5.66 10.97 -32.79
CA ARG A 40 6.36 10.14 -31.80
C ARG A 40 5.75 10.27 -30.41
N GLY A 41 5.33 11.48 -30.02
CA GLY A 41 4.61 11.72 -28.77
C GLY A 41 3.27 10.97 -28.69
N LEU A 42 2.51 10.93 -29.79
CA LEU A 42 1.24 10.21 -29.84
C LEU A 42 1.43 8.70 -29.70
N MET A 43 2.41 8.11 -30.39
CA MET A 43 2.73 6.68 -30.27
C MET A 43 3.18 6.31 -28.84
N VAL A 44 4.04 7.13 -28.22
CA VAL A 44 4.47 6.92 -26.82
C VAL A 44 3.28 7.06 -25.86
N SER A 45 2.38 8.00 -26.10
CA SER A 45 1.17 8.19 -25.28
C SER A 45 0.22 7.00 -25.37
N ILE A 46 0.01 6.44 -26.56
CA ILE A 46 -0.86 5.26 -26.76
C ILE A 46 -0.25 4.02 -26.10
N VAL A 47 1.05 3.80 -26.26
CA VAL A 47 1.76 2.68 -25.61
C VAL A 47 1.73 2.83 -24.08
N LEU A 48 1.95 4.03 -23.55
CA LEU A 48 1.87 4.30 -22.12
C LEU A 48 0.45 4.06 -21.57
N MET A 49 -0.59 4.46 -22.32
CA MET A 49 -1.98 4.25 -21.91
C MET A 49 -2.37 2.76 -21.96
N ALA A 50 -1.88 2.00 -22.96
CA ALA A 50 -2.07 0.56 -23.03
C ALA A 50 -1.40 -0.17 -21.86
N VAL A 51 -0.17 0.23 -21.47
CA VAL A 51 0.52 -0.33 -20.29
C VAL A 51 -0.25 -0.04 -19.00
N LEU A 52 -0.79 1.16 -18.83
CA LEU A 52 -1.61 1.52 -17.67
C LEU A 52 -2.90 0.70 -17.56
N LEU A 53 -3.49 0.27 -18.68
CA LEU A 53 -4.68 -0.58 -18.68
C LEU A 53 -4.34 -2.05 -18.33
N TYR A 54 -3.13 -2.51 -18.64
CA TYR A 54 -2.68 -3.89 -18.38
C TYR A 54 -2.18 -4.16 -16.96
N VAL A 55 -1.87 -3.12 -16.16
CA VAL A 55 -1.38 -3.30 -14.77
C VAL A 55 -2.50 -3.43 -13.72
N ASN A 56 -3.75 -3.13 -14.07
CA ASN A 56 -4.89 -3.23 -13.15
C ASN A 56 -5.20 -4.64 -12.59
N PRO A 57 -5.15 -5.74 -13.38
CA PRO A 57 -5.55 -7.04 -12.86
C PRO A 57 -4.54 -7.66 -11.89
N LEU A 58 -3.32 -7.14 -11.81
CA LEU A 58 -2.29 -7.62 -10.86
C LEU A 58 -2.51 -7.13 -9.42
N LEU A 59 -3.35 -6.09 -9.24
CA LEU A 59 -3.78 -5.57 -7.94
C LEU A 59 -5.26 -5.88 -7.66
N ALA A 60 -5.87 -6.79 -8.40
CA ALA A 60 -7.23 -7.21 -8.14
C ALA A 60 -7.28 -8.04 -6.85
N ALA A 61 -8.15 -7.65 -5.92
CA ALA A 61 -8.39 -8.36 -4.67
C ALA A 61 -9.07 -9.70 -4.95
N ASP A 62 -8.44 -10.80 -4.53
CA ASP A 62 -8.90 -12.16 -4.82
C ASP A 62 -9.86 -12.65 -3.72
N ALA A 63 -11.13 -12.83 -4.09
CA ALA A 63 -12.15 -13.29 -3.15
C ALA A 63 -11.91 -14.73 -2.66
N GLY A 64 -11.16 -15.54 -3.41
CA GLY A 64 -10.80 -16.91 -3.01
C GLY A 64 -9.74 -16.90 -1.90
N ALA A 65 -8.66 -16.16 -2.10
CA ALA A 65 -7.64 -15.93 -1.08
C ALA A 65 -8.25 -15.26 0.17
N GLY A 66 -9.13 -14.28 -0.04
CA GLY A 66 -9.89 -13.64 1.04
C GLY A 66 -10.72 -14.60 1.87
N LYS A 67 -11.36 -15.59 1.23
CA LYS A 67 -12.11 -16.66 1.91
C LYS A 67 -11.22 -17.52 2.80
N ASP A 68 -10.04 -17.89 2.32
CA ASP A 68 -9.10 -18.73 3.09
C ASP A 68 -8.56 -17.99 4.30
N VAL A 69 -8.20 -16.71 4.15
CA VAL A 69 -7.74 -15.87 5.25
C VAL A 69 -8.87 -15.64 6.26
N PHE A 70 -10.09 -15.36 5.78
CA PHE A 70 -11.27 -15.21 6.61
C PHE A 70 -11.57 -16.49 7.41
N ALA A 71 -11.51 -17.67 6.78
CA ALA A 71 -11.72 -18.96 7.45
C ALA A 71 -10.69 -19.22 8.55
N LYS A 72 -9.42 -18.85 8.32
CA LYS A 72 -8.32 -19.07 9.28
C LYS A 72 -8.32 -18.07 10.43
N LYS A 73 -8.71 -16.82 10.20
CA LYS A 73 -8.48 -15.71 11.14
C LYS A 73 -9.76 -15.07 11.68
N CYS A 74 -10.86 -15.08 10.92
CA CYS A 74 -12.08 -14.33 11.23
C CYS A 74 -13.26 -15.25 11.61
N ALA A 75 -13.35 -16.45 11.02
CA ALA A 75 -14.48 -17.36 11.17
C ALA A 75 -14.62 -17.96 12.59
N SER A 76 -13.55 -17.95 13.38
CA SER A 76 -13.58 -18.39 14.78
C SER A 76 -14.60 -17.56 15.58
N CYS A 77 -14.60 -16.24 15.39
CA CYS A 77 -15.47 -15.29 16.09
C CYS A 77 -16.71 -14.89 15.27
N HIS A 78 -16.55 -14.61 13.97
CA HIS A 78 -17.64 -14.12 13.11
C HIS A 78 -18.49 -15.23 12.46
N GLY A 79 -18.08 -16.51 12.57
CA GLY A 79 -18.72 -17.62 11.88
C GLY A 79 -18.24 -17.78 10.43
N ALA A 80 -18.49 -18.93 9.80
CA ALA A 80 -17.95 -19.26 8.49
C ALA A 80 -18.44 -18.32 7.36
N ALA A 81 -19.67 -17.81 7.48
CA ALA A 81 -20.27 -16.87 6.55
C ALA A 81 -20.43 -15.46 7.14
N GLY A 82 -19.79 -15.16 8.28
CA GLY A 82 -19.93 -13.85 8.93
C GLY A 82 -21.29 -13.62 9.61
N GLU A 83 -22.03 -14.67 9.91
CA GLU A 83 -23.37 -14.62 10.53
C GLU A 83 -23.36 -13.99 11.92
N GLY A 84 -22.21 -14.01 12.61
CA GLY A 84 -22.08 -13.55 13.99
C GLY A 84 -22.64 -14.58 14.97
N LYS A 85 -21.78 -15.16 15.81
CA LYS A 85 -22.23 -16.16 16.79
C LYS A 85 -22.83 -15.45 18.01
N GLU A 86 -24.11 -15.72 18.31
CA GLU A 86 -24.76 -15.19 19.52
C GLU A 86 -24.01 -15.54 20.81
N THR A 87 -23.32 -16.68 20.84
CA THR A 87 -22.52 -17.11 21.99
C THR A 87 -21.38 -16.14 22.28
N ILE A 88 -20.70 -15.64 21.24
CA ILE A 88 -19.63 -14.65 21.36
C ILE A 88 -20.22 -13.28 21.70
N ALA A 89 -21.34 -12.91 21.08
CA ALA A 89 -22.07 -11.69 21.40
C ALA A 89 -22.44 -11.61 22.89
N LYS A 90 -23.00 -12.68 23.45
CA LYS A 90 -23.36 -12.80 24.87
C LYS A 90 -22.12 -12.79 25.78
N MET A 91 -21.06 -13.50 25.41
CA MET A 91 -19.82 -13.60 26.21
C MET A 91 -19.09 -12.26 26.32
N PHE A 92 -19.03 -11.48 25.24
CA PHE A 92 -18.39 -10.17 25.24
C PHE A 92 -19.35 -9.02 25.56
N GLN A 93 -20.64 -9.31 25.78
CA GLN A 93 -21.69 -8.32 25.96
C GLN A 93 -21.64 -7.26 24.84
N VAL A 94 -21.61 -7.73 23.59
CA VAL A 94 -21.64 -6.90 22.38
C VAL A 94 -22.67 -7.46 21.43
N GLU A 95 -23.39 -6.59 20.75
CA GLU A 95 -24.26 -7.00 19.65
C GLU A 95 -23.39 -7.28 18.41
N MET A 96 -23.22 -8.55 18.03
CA MET A 96 -22.60 -8.89 16.74
C MET A 96 -23.66 -8.87 15.64
N LYS A 97 -23.67 -7.79 14.84
CA LYS A 97 -24.42 -7.75 13.59
C LYS A 97 -23.79 -8.72 12.57
N PRO A 98 -24.58 -9.44 11.76
CA PRO A 98 -24.04 -10.22 10.65
C PRO A 98 -23.26 -9.32 9.68
N LEU A 99 -22.11 -9.79 9.22
CA LEU A 99 -21.25 -9.08 8.25
C LEU A 99 -21.92 -8.96 6.86
N SER A 100 -22.90 -9.81 6.56
CA SER A 100 -23.78 -9.68 5.39
C SER A 100 -24.88 -8.62 5.59
N GLY A 101 -25.06 -8.09 6.80
CA GLY A 101 -26.06 -7.09 7.12
C GLY A 101 -25.82 -5.77 6.37
N LYS A 102 -26.92 -5.12 5.96
CA LYS A 102 -26.88 -3.84 5.21
C LYS A 102 -26.05 -2.75 5.89
N GLU A 103 -26.03 -2.72 7.23
CA GLU A 103 -25.26 -1.74 8.01
C GLU A 103 -23.74 -1.91 7.84
N VAL A 104 -23.24 -3.16 7.76
CA VAL A 104 -21.81 -3.44 7.54
C VAL A 104 -21.45 -3.19 6.08
N GLN A 105 -22.36 -3.57 5.17
CA GLN A 105 -22.16 -3.42 3.73
C GLN A 105 -22.32 -1.97 3.24
N ALA A 106 -23.00 -1.11 4.00
CA ALA A 106 -23.08 0.32 3.73
C ALA A 106 -21.77 1.05 4.01
N LYS A 107 -20.83 0.45 4.76
CA LYS A 107 -19.51 1.04 5.01
C LYS A 107 -18.64 0.99 3.76
N SER A 108 -17.72 1.95 3.66
CA SER A 108 -16.75 1.96 2.57
C SER A 108 -15.71 0.84 2.76
N ASP A 109 -15.11 0.39 1.66
CA ASP A 109 -14.06 -0.63 1.70
C ASP A 109 -12.85 -0.16 2.53
N ALA A 110 -12.57 1.15 2.54
CA ALA A 110 -11.50 1.73 3.34
C ALA A 110 -11.80 1.64 4.85
N ASP A 111 -13.05 1.89 5.25
CA ASP A 111 -13.46 1.76 6.66
C ASP A 111 -13.39 0.32 7.15
N LEU A 112 -13.74 -0.64 6.28
CA LEU A 112 -13.62 -2.06 6.58
C LEU A 112 -12.15 -2.47 6.76
N LYS A 113 -11.26 -2.07 5.85
CA LYS A 113 -9.81 -2.33 5.99
C LYS A 113 -9.25 -1.74 7.27
N LYS A 114 -9.59 -0.48 7.57
CA LYS A 114 -9.17 0.20 8.79
C LYS A 114 -9.65 -0.55 10.04
N THR A 115 -10.91 -0.97 10.06
CA THR A 115 -11.48 -1.75 11.16
C THR A 115 -10.81 -3.11 11.34
N ILE A 116 -10.38 -3.77 10.25
CA ILE A 116 -9.67 -5.06 10.31
C ILE A 116 -8.26 -4.88 10.91
N LEU A 117 -7.56 -3.83 10.51
CA LEU A 117 -6.17 -3.56 10.92
C LEU A 117 -6.08 -2.98 12.34
N GLU A 118 -6.96 -2.05 12.70
CA GLU A 118 -6.93 -1.37 14.01
C GLU A 118 -7.79 -2.09 15.06
N GLY A 119 -8.75 -2.92 14.62
CA GLY A 119 -9.81 -3.43 15.47
C GLY A 119 -10.91 -2.40 15.72
N ALA A 120 -12.06 -2.85 16.23
CA ALA A 120 -13.16 -1.96 16.59
C ALA A 120 -13.77 -2.36 17.94
N GLY A 121 -13.80 -1.41 18.88
CA GLY A 121 -14.37 -1.59 20.20
C GLY A 121 -13.69 -2.74 20.97
N LYS A 122 -14.42 -3.84 21.18
CA LYS A 122 -13.89 -5.04 21.86
C LYS A 122 -13.25 -6.06 20.91
N MET A 123 -13.30 -5.84 19.59
CA MET A 123 -12.56 -6.64 18.61
C MET A 123 -11.10 -6.19 18.59
N LYS A 124 -10.20 -7.01 19.11
CA LYS A 124 -8.75 -6.79 19.01
C LYS A 124 -8.30 -6.89 17.54
N PRO A 125 -7.26 -6.14 17.14
CA PRO A 125 -6.69 -6.25 15.80
C PRO A 125 -6.21 -7.68 15.54
N VAL A 126 -6.54 -8.20 14.36
CA VAL A 126 -6.12 -9.54 13.95
C VAL A 126 -4.64 -9.47 13.59
N LYS A 127 -3.83 -10.29 14.26
CA LYS A 127 -2.39 -10.37 13.97
C LYS A 127 -2.17 -11.01 12.60
N ASP A 128 -1.17 -10.48 11.87
CA ASP A 128 -0.71 -10.96 10.57
C ASP A 128 -1.66 -10.70 9.39
N VAL A 129 -2.37 -9.56 9.41
CA VAL A 129 -3.12 -9.06 8.24
C VAL A 129 -2.35 -7.90 7.62
N ASP A 130 -1.76 -8.14 6.45
CA ASP A 130 -1.14 -7.10 5.62
C ASP A 130 -2.19 -6.40 4.74
N ALA A 131 -1.82 -5.27 4.13
CA ALA A 131 -2.74 -4.46 3.32
C ALA A 131 -3.38 -5.25 2.17
N LYS A 132 -2.64 -6.18 1.53
CA LYS A 132 -3.15 -7.00 0.44
C LYS A 132 -4.17 -8.02 0.95
N SER A 133 -3.86 -8.69 2.06
CA SER A 133 -4.82 -9.60 2.69
C SER A 133 -6.09 -8.88 3.16
N ALA A 134 -6.01 -7.61 3.58
CA ALA A 134 -7.17 -6.80 3.90
C ALA A 134 -8.03 -6.50 2.67
N ASP A 135 -7.41 -6.23 1.51
CA ASP A 135 -8.11 -6.07 0.24
C ASP A 135 -8.86 -7.35 -0.16
N ASP A 136 -8.18 -8.50 -0.08
CA ASP A 136 -8.74 -9.82 -0.41
C ASP A 136 -9.91 -10.18 0.51
N ILE A 137 -9.78 -9.94 1.82
CA ILE A 137 -10.86 -10.14 2.80
C ILE A 137 -12.06 -9.26 2.46
N VAL A 138 -11.85 -7.97 2.16
CA VAL A 138 -12.96 -7.07 1.81
C VAL A 138 -13.65 -7.52 0.52
N SER A 139 -12.89 -7.98 -0.48
CA SER A 139 -13.44 -8.60 -1.69
C SER A 139 -14.36 -9.78 -1.35
N TYR A 140 -13.92 -10.67 -0.46
CA TYR A 140 -14.75 -11.77 0.03
C TYR A 140 -15.98 -11.27 0.82
N LEU A 141 -15.85 -10.28 1.71
CA LEU A 141 -16.97 -9.71 2.47
C LEU A 141 -18.06 -9.13 1.55
N ARG A 142 -17.67 -8.55 0.40
CA ARG A 142 -18.61 -8.07 -0.62
C ARG A 142 -19.34 -9.22 -1.34
N THR A 143 -18.74 -10.40 -1.45
CA THR A 143 -19.44 -11.59 -1.96
C THR A 143 -20.48 -12.12 -0.97
N LEU A 144 -20.23 -12.00 0.34
CA LEU A 144 -21.18 -12.39 1.39
C LEU A 144 -22.40 -11.46 1.46
N ALA A 145 -22.24 -10.20 1.07
CA ALA A 145 -23.33 -9.21 0.97
C ALA A 145 -24.45 -9.61 -0.01
N LYS A 146 -24.09 -10.40 -1.03
CA LYS A 146 -24.98 -10.76 -2.13
C LYS A 146 -25.77 -12.04 -1.86
N LYS A 147 -25.55 -12.67 -0.70
CA LYS A 147 -26.17 -13.93 -0.30
C LYS A 147 -27.19 -13.69 0.80
#